data_AF-A0A6G3XSB3-F1
#
_entry.id   AF-A0A6G3XSB3-F1
#
_cell.length_a   1.000
_cell.length_b   1.000
_cell.length_c   1.000
_cell.angle_alpha   90.00
_cell.angle_beta   90.00
_cell.angle_gamma   90.00
#
_symmetry.space_group_name_H-M   'P 1'
#
loop_
_entity.id
_entity.type
_entity.pdbx_description
1 polymer ?
#
loop_
_entity_poly.entity_id
_entity_poly.type
_entity_poly.pdbx_seq_one_letter_code
_entity_poly.pdbx_strand_id
1 'polypeptide(L)' 'RVEQWTYAPTPAYGGPKIDEESLDVGAATLSEDRKKVTLTIPGLKANRVVHVRSPRPFSSADGTELWSTE' A
#
# COMPACT_ATOMS: atom_id res chain seq x y z
N ARG A 1 4.78 1.09 -4.71
CA ARG A 1 5.60 1.30 -3.49
C ARG A 1 4.80 0.79 -2.30
N VAL A 2 5.45 0.20 -1.30
CA VAL A 2 4.79 -0.17 -0.04
C VAL A 2 5.54 0.52 1.10
N GLU A 3 4.79 1.09 2.03
CA GLU A 3 5.31 1.72 3.24
C GLU A 3 4.50 1.26 4.44
N GLN A 4 5.11 1.25 5.62
CA GLN A 4 4.40 1.06 6.87
C GLN A 4 4.84 2.07 7.92
N TRP A 5 3.94 2.42 8.85
CA TRP A 5 4.22 3.32 9.97
C TRP A 5 3.22 3.10 11.11
N THR A 6 3.44 3.71 12.27
CA THR A 6 2.36 3.92 13.26
C THR A 6 2.22 5.40 13.58
N TYR A 7 1.25 5.77 14.42
CA TYR A 7 1.07 7.14 14.88
C TYR A 7 1.49 7.29 16.33
N ALA A 8 2.22 8.36 16.64
CA ALA A 8 2.46 8.72 18.03
C ALA A 8 1.13 9.23 18.63
N PRO A 9 0.67 8.68 19.77
CA PRO A 9 -0.58 9.12 20.38
C PRO A 9 -0.43 10.55 20.90
N THR A 10 -1.34 11.44 20.47
CA THR A 10 -1.43 12.82 20.95
C THR A 10 -2.85 13.10 21.44
N PRO A 11 -3.06 14.10 22.34
CA PRO A 11 -4.40 14.48 22.78
C PRO A 11 -5.25 15.10 21.66
N ALA A 12 -4.59 15.60 20.62
CA ALA A 12 -5.24 16.15 19.44
C ALA A 12 -5.49 15.05 18.40
N TYR A 13 -6.46 15.27 17.51
CA TYR A 13 -6.67 14.39 16.38
C TYR A 13 -5.46 14.41 15.43
N GLY A 14 -5.00 13.23 15.00
CA GLY A 14 -3.95 13.08 13.98
C GLY A 14 -2.52 13.30 14.49
N GLY A 15 -2.05 12.44 15.40
CA GLY A 15 -0.64 12.41 15.79
C GLY A 15 0.32 12.16 14.61
N PRO A 16 1.62 12.47 14.74
CA PRO A 16 2.58 12.31 13.65
C PRO A 16 2.81 10.83 13.31
N LYS A 17 3.12 10.54 12.04
CA LYS A 17 3.65 9.23 11.63
C LYS A 17 5.02 9.03 12.27
N ILE A 18 5.23 7.86 12.86
CA ILE A 18 6.51 7.43 13.43
C ILE A 18 6.84 6.02 12.95
N ASP A 19 8.12 5.65 13.03
CA ASP A 19 8.66 4.38 12.55
C ASP A 19 8.27 4.10 11.08
N GLU A 20 8.41 5.10 10.22
CA GLU A 20 8.14 4.92 8.78
C GLU A 20 9.22 4.05 8.14
N GLU A 21 8.79 3.02 7.43
CA GLU A 21 9.65 2.05 6.76
C GLU A 21 9.15 1.81 5.34
N SER A 22 10.05 1.82 4.36
CA SER A 22 9.75 1.31 3.02
C SER A 22 9.90 -0.21 3.01
N LEU A 23 8.97 -0.90 2.36
CA LEU A 23 8.95 -2.35 2.23
C LEU A 23 9.04 -2.78 0.77
N ASP A 24 9.67 -3.92 0.55
CA ASP A 24 9.73 -4.57 -0.76
C ASP A 24 8.53 -5.50 -0.97
N VAL A 25 8.05 -5.57 -2.21
CA VAL A 25 7.05 -6.56 -2.62
C VAL A 25 7.82 -7.78 -3.13
N GLY A 26 7.75 -8.88 -2.40
CA GLY A 26 8.42 -10.14 -2.77
C GLY A 26 7.69 -10.88 -3.89
N ALA A 27 6.36 -10.82 -3.93
CA ALA A 27 5.55 -11.41 -5.00
C ALA A 27 4.22 -10.69 -5.18
N ALA A 28 3.68 -10.78 -6.41
CA ALA A 28 2.34 -10.29 -6.75
C ALA A 28 1.62 -11.33 -7.62
N THR A 29 0.44 -11.76 -7.20
CA THR A 29 -0.38 -12.75 -7.91
C THR A 29 -1.73 -12.15 -8.26
N LEU A 30 -2.07 -12.15 -9.55
CA LEU A 30 -3.36 -11.67 -10.06
C LEU A 30 -4.37 -12.82 -10.08
N SER A 31 -5.62 -12.57 -9.68
CA SER A 31 -6.72 -13.51 -9.86
C SER A 31 -7.05 -13.72 -11.34
N GLU A 32 -7.68 -14.86 -11.66
CA GLU A 32 -8.07 -15.19 -13.04
C GLU A 32 -8.98 -14.12 -13.67
N ASP A 33 -9.92 -13.58 -12.89
CA ASP A 33 -10.83 -12.50 -13.32
C ASP A 33 -10.16 -11.12 -13.39
N ARG A 34 -8.89 -11.03 -13.01
CA ARG A 34 -8.06 -9.82 -12.96
C ARG A 34 -8.58 -8.70 -12.07
N LYS A 35 -9.46 -9.00 -11.12
CA LYS A 35 -10.04 -8.00 -10.20
C LYS A 35 -9.36 -7.96 -8.83
N LYS A 36 -8.51 -8.93 -8.51
CA LYS A 36 -7.80 -9.00 -7.23
C LYS A 36 -6.32 -9.24 -7.45
N VAL A 37 -5.49 -8.48 -6.75
CA VAL A 37 -4.06 -8.76 -6.62
C VAL A 37 -3.77 -9.19 -5.18
N THR A 38 -2.98 -10.24 -5.01
CA THR A 38 -2.45 -10.67 -3.72
C THR A 38 -0.96 -10.35 -3.69
N LEU A 39 -0.52 -9.55 -2.72
CA LEU A 39 0.88 -9.17 -2.54
C LEU A 39 1.49 -9.94 -1.38
N THR A 40 2.69 -10.48 -1.59
CA THR A 40 3.54 -10.98 -0.50
C THR A 40 4.56 -9.91 -0.16
N ILE A 41 4.51 -9.42 1.07
CA ILE A 41 5.32 -8.30 1.53
C ILE A 41 6.09 -8.77 2.77
N PRO A 42 7.36 -9.19 2.64
CA PRO A 42 8.18 -9.51 3.80
C PRO A 42 8.35 -8.27 4.69
N GLY A 43 8.42 -8.48 6.01
CA GLY A 43 8.70 -7.40 6.96
C GLY A 43 7.48 -6.62 7.48
N LEU A 44 6.25 -7.03 7.13
CA LEU A 44 5.04 -6.49 7.76
C LEU A 44 5.08 -6.69 9.28
N LYS A 45 4.82 -5.61 10.03
CA LYS A 45 4.79 -5.62 11.49
C LYS A 45 3.36 -5.40 12.00
N ALA A 46 3.03 -6.04 13.12
CA ALA A 46 1.78 -5.77 13.83
C ALA A 46 1.73 -4.31 14.31
N ASN A 47 0.52 -3.77 14.50
CA ASN A 47 0.28 -2.39 14.94
C ASN A 47 0.85 -1.30 14.01
N ARG A 48 0.91 -1.59 12.71
CA ARG A 48 1.29 -0.63 11.67
C ARG A 48 0.13 -0.40 10.70
N VAL A 49 0.01 0.84 10.23
CA VAL A 49 -0.67 1.14 8.98
C VAL A 49 0.23 0.67 7.85
N VAL A 50 -0.35 0.03 6.84
CA VAL A 50 0.34 -0.36 5.62
C VAL A 50 -0.28 0.42 4.47
N HIS A 51 0.54 1.18 3.76
CA HIS A 51 0.14 1.93 2.58
C HIS A 51 0.72 1.29 1.34
N VAL A 52 -0.15 1.05 0.38
CA VAL A 52 0.20 0.39 -0.87
C VAL A 52 -0.17 1.34 -1.98
N ARG A 53 0.84 1.73 -2.77
CA ARG A 53 0.63 2.59 -3.94
C ARG A 53 0.89 1.80 -5.21
N SER A 54 -0.10 1.74 -6.10
CA SER A 54 0.06 1.11 -7.41
C SER A 54 1.09 1.88 -8.26
N PRO A 55 1.91 1.18 -9.06
CA PRO A 55 2.86 1.83 -9.97
C PRO A 55 2.10 2.64 -11.02
N ARG A 56 2.64 3.78 -11.45
CA ARG A 56 2.09 4.51 -12.60
C ARG A 56 2.96 4.27 -13.84
N PRO A 57 2.35 4.14 -15.04
CA PRO A 57 0.90 4.18 -15.29
C PRO A 57 0.17 2.90 -14.82
N PHE A 58 -1.09 3.07 -14.37
CA PHE A 58 -2.02 1.97 -14.05
C PHE A 58 -3.37 2.27 -14.69
N SER A 59 -3.71 1.53 -15.74
CA SER A 59 -4.88 1.76 -16.57
C SER A 59 -5.68 0.47 -16.80
N SER A 60 -6.95 0.63 -17.16
CA SER A 60 -7.78 -0.45 -17.68
C SER A 60 -7.27 -0.95 -19.04
N ALA A 61 -7.82 -2.08 -19.51
CA ALA A 61 -7.52 -2.60 -20.85
C ALA A 61 -7.83 -1.60 -21.97
N ASP A 62 -8.83 -0.74 -21.75
CA ASP A 62 -9.25 0.31 -22.67
C ASP A 62 -8.51 1.65 -22.45
N GLY A 63 -7.49 1.66 -21.58
CA GLY A 63 -6.62 2.82 -21.35
C GLY A 63 -7.16 3.85 -20.36
N THR A 64 -8.29 3.60 -19.71
CA THR A 64 -8.79 4.51 -18.66
C THR A 64 -7.89 4.44 -17.43
N GLU A 65 -7.32 5.57 -17.03
CA GLU A 65 -6.51 5.65 -15.81
C GLU A 65 -7.37 5.61 -14.54
N LEU A 66 -6.81 5.04 -13.48
CA LEU A 66 -7.39 5.17 -12.15
C LEU A 66 -7.36 6.63 -11.67
N TRP A 67 -8.46 7.11 -11.09
CA TRP A 67 -8.51 8.44 -10.47
C TRP A 67 -7.58 8.56 -9.25
N SER A 68 -7.39 7.47 -8.50
CA SER A 68 -6.44 7.39 -7.39
C SER A 68 -5.63 6.10 -7.46
N THR A 69 -4.38 6.17 -7.01
CA THR A 69 -3.44 5.02 -6.92
C THR A 69 -3.10 4.65 -5.49
N GLU A 70 -3.83 5.24 -4.54
CA GLU A 70 -3.71 5.05 -3.09
C GLU A 70 -4.83 4.18 -2.54
#